data_AF-A0A1Q9G9W7-F1
#
_entry.id   AF-A0A1Q9G9W7-F1
#
_cell.length_a   1.000
_cell.length_b   1.000
_cell.length_c   1.000
_cell.angle_alpha   90.00
_cell.angle_beta   90.00
_cell.angle_gamma   90.00
#
_symmetry.space_group_name_H-M   'P 1'
#
loop_
_entity.id
_entity.type
_entity.pdbx_description
1 polymer ?
#
loop_
_entity_poly.entity_id
_entity_poly.type
_entity_poly.pdbx_seq_one_letter_code
_entity_poly.pdbx_strand_id
1 'polypeptide(L)'
;MSKTKILFVFACVFTASCISDLYSKPTANTSDDISTISEQFVKATRGGVLDVTAVIPGKIYHPRDGYISYERFWCIDEEKGSVEEYIELMAQVCKLKDGVFKGEWCVSLNHHLPLFSATIEQNGTTCTGGDLTTIIHNREPISSATASEWLITAEAFGFEREAK
;
A
#
# COMPACT_ATOMS: atom_id res chain seq x y z
N MET A 1 -54.26 -20.20 -20.64
CA MET A 1 -53.12 -20.62 -19.82
C MET A 1 -51.84 -20.16 -20.49
N SER A 2 -51.13 -19.18 -19.92
CA SER A 2 -49.72 -18.92 -20.24
C SER A 2 -49.13 -18.11 -19.07
N LYS A 3 -48.51 -18.80 -18.12
CA LYS A 3 -47.81 -18.24 -16.95
C LYS A 3 -46.36 -18.71 -17.04
N THR A 4 -45.55 -18.10 -17.91
CA THR A 4 -44.12 -18.48 -17.98
C THR A 4 -43.24 -17.39 -18.57
N LYS A 5 -43.29 -16.15 -18.08
CA LYS A 5 -42.26 -15.13 -18.41
C LYS A 5 -42.00 -14.14 -17.27
N ILE A 6 -41.81 -14.62 -16.04
CA ILE A 6 -41.27 -13.78 -14.95
C ILE A 6 -40.35 -14.68 -14.10
N LEU A 7 -39.22 -15.11 -14.66
CA LEU A 7 -38.25 -15.89 -13.89
C LEU A 7 -36.86 -15.85 -14.53
N PHE A 8 -36.38 -14.66 -14.95
CA PHE A 8 -35.02 -14.54 -15.51
C PHE A 8 -34.35 -13.17 -15.29
N VAL A 9 -34.71 -12.44 -14.21
CA VAL A 9 -34.07 -11.13 -13.92
C VAL A 9 -33.45 -11.07 -12.52
N PHE A 10 -33.61 -12.08 -11.66
CA PHE A 10 -33.12 -12.04 -10.28
C PHE A 10 -31.71 -12.63 -10.04
N ALA A 11 -31.01 -13.08 -11.08
CA ALA A 11 -29.75 -13.82 -10.91
C ALA A 11 -28.46 -12.95 -10.91
N CYS A 12 -28.53 -11.64 -11.22
CA CYS A 12 -27.33 -10.80 -11.33
C CYS A 12 -27.03 -9.92 -10.11
N VAL A 13 -27.78 -10.01 -9.00
CA VAL A 13 -27.66 -9.05 -7.89
C VAL A 13 -26.76 -9.55 -6.73
N PHE A 14 -26.27 -10.80 -6.75
CA PHE A 14 -25.55 -11.38 -5.61
C PHE A 14 -24.04 -11.58 -5.77
N THR A 15 -23.39 -11.10 -6.83
CA THR A 15 -21.94 -11.34 -7.04
C THR A 15 -21.03 -10.17 -6.62
N ALA A 16 -21.57 -9.12 -6.00
CA ALA A 16 -20.79 -7.91 -5.72
C ALA A 16 -19.89 -8.02 -4.48
N SER A 17 -20.12 -8.96 -3.55
CA SER A 17 -19.52 -8.92 -2.22
C SER A 17 -18.16 -9.62 -2.03
N CYS A 18 -17.61 -10.31 -3.03
CA CYS A 18 -16.50 -11.26 -2.82
C CYS A 18 -15.18 -10.91 -3.51
N ILE A 19 -14.93 -9.65 -3.89
CA ILE A 19 -13.68 -9.32 -4.62
C ILE A 19 -12.45 -9.37 -3.72
N SER A 20 -12.54 -8.97 -2.44
CA SER A 20 -11.41 -9.05 -1.52
C SER A 20 -11.07 -10.49 -1.10
N ASP A 21 -12.03 -11.42 -1.15
CA ASP A 21 -11.77 -12.85 -0.88
C ASP A 21 -10.94 -13.54 -1.99
N LEU A 22 -10.77 -12.89 -3.15
CA LEU A 22 -9.88 -13.38 -4.21
C LEU A 22 -8.40 -13.07 -3.94
N TYR A 23 -8.08 -12.19 -2.98
CA TYR A 23 -6.72 -11.75 -2.72
C TYR A 23 -6.27 -12.21 -1.33
N SER A 24 -5.19 -12.98 -1.27
CA SER A 24 -4.54 -13.30 0.00
C SER A 24 -3.69 -12.13 0.48
N LYS A 25 -3.63 -11.93 1.81
CA LYS A 25 -2.66 -11.00 2.39
C LYS A 25 -1.25 -11.39 1.94
N PRO A 26 -0.41 -10.42 1.53
CA PRO A 26 0.97 -10.69 1.19
C PRO A 26 1.76 -11.09 2.43
N THR A 27 2.85 -11.80 2.22
CA THR A 27 3.87 -12.04 3.25
C THR A 27 5.08 -11.17 3.00
N ALA A 28 5.78 -10.79 4.07
CA ALA A 28 7.01 -10.03 3.97
C ALA A 28 8.07 -10.83 3.21
N ASN A 29 8.65 -10.21 2.18
CA ASN A 29 9.73 -10.80 1.40
C ASN A 29 10.69 -9.70 0.88
N THR A 30 11.86 -10.11 0.39
CA THR A 30 12.87 -9.17 -0.13
C THR A 30 12.83 -9.00 -1.64
N SER A 31 12.17 -9.92 -2.36
CA SER A 31 12.12 -9.97 -3.83
C SER A 31 11.14 -8.97 -4.43
N ASP A 32 10.07 -8.67 -3.70
CA ASP A 32 9.06 -7.73 -4.13
C ASP A 32 9.40 -6.31 -3.67
N ASP A 33 9.05 -5.37 -4.53
CA ASP A 33 9.01 -3.94 -4.23
C ASP A 33 7.95 -3.68 -3.14
N ILE A 34 8.22 -2.75 -2.21
CA ILE A 34 7.28 -2.41 -1.14
C ILE A 34 5.97 -1.83 -1.69
N SER A 35 6.02 -1.17 -2.85
CA SER A 35 4.83 -0.71 -3.59
C SER A 35 3.94 -1.87 -3.99
N THR A 36 4.52 -2.97 -4.46
CA THR A 36 3.77 -4.18 -4.85
C THR A 36 3.16 -4.87 -3.63
N ILE A 37 3.94 -5.02 -2.55
CA ILE A 37 3.46 -5.60 -1.28
C ILE A 37 2.28 -4.79 -0.75
N SER A 38 2.39 -3.47 -0.79
CA SER A 38 1.34 -2.58 -0.27
C SER A 38 0.09 -2.59 -1.12
N GLU A 39 0.23 -2.65 -2.45
CA GLU A 39 -0.90 -2.83 -3.35
C GLU A 39 -1.64 -4.16 -3.08
N GLN A 40 -0.90 -5.25 -2.86
CA GLN A 40 -1.49 -6.55 -2.52
C GLN A 40 -2.22 -6.50 -1.17
N PHE A 41 -1.62 -5.88 -0.16
CA PHE A 41 -2.23 -5.72 1.15
C PHE A 41 -3.54 -4.94 1.08
N VAL A 42 -3.54 -3.79 0.39
CA VAL A 42 -4.73 -2.96 0.17
C VAL A 42 -5.81 -3.77 -0.54
N LYS A 43 -5.47 -4.53 -1.60
CA LYS A 43 -6.45 -5.36 -2.33
C LYS A 43 -7.08 -6.46 -1.45
N ALA A 44 -6.28 -7.11 -0.60
CA ALA A 44 -6.72 -8.19 0.29
C ALA A 44 -7.57 -7.71 1.46
N THR A 45 -7.34 -6.48 1.95
CA THR A 45 -7.96 -5.95 3.18
C THR A 45 -9.00 -4.87 2.93
N ARG A 46 -9.39 -4.68 1.67
CA ARG A 46 -10.34 -3.63 1.29
C ARG A 46 -11.80 -4.02 1.56
N GLY A 47 -12.54 -3.06 2.08
CA GLY A 47 -14.00 -3.05 2.15
C GLY A 47 -14.66 -2.39 0.93
N GLY A 48 -15.78 -2.96 0.49
CA GLY A 48 -16.64 -2.40 -0.55
C GLY A 48 -16.20 -2.63 -2.01
N VAL A 49 -17.16 -2.43 -2.93
CA VAL A 49 -17.06 -2.81 -4.36
C VAL A 49 -16.62 -1.64 -5.25
N LEU A 50 -16.96 -0.41 -4.86
CA LEU A 50 -16.77 0.78 -5.68
C LEU A 50 -15.58 1.60 -5.17
N ASP A 51 -14.52 1.58 -5.99
CA ASP A 51 -13.33 2.38 -5.79
C ASP A 51 -13.48 3.79 -6.35
N VAL A 52 -14.24 4.65 -5.66
CA VAL A 52 -14.22 6.09 -5.97
C VAL A 52 -12.87 6.73 -5.67
N THR A 53 -11.95 6.00 -5.02
CA THR A 53 -10.62 6.44 -4.66
C THR A 53 -9.53 5.95 -5.63
N ALA A 54 -9.93 5.28 -6.72
CA ALA A 54 -9.07 4.89 -7.85
C ALA A 54 -8.46 6.06 -8.62
N VAL A 55 -8.84 7.29 -8.25
CA VAL A 55 -8.37 8.55 -8.82
C VAL A 55 -6.88 8.79 -8.51
N ILE A 56 -6.36 8.26 -7.39
CA ILE A 56 -4.93 8.35 -7.10
C ILE A 56 -4.17 7.32 -7.94
N PRO A 57 -3.18 7.76 -8.76
CA PRO A 57 -2.30 6.86 -9.46
C PRO A 57 -1.56 5.96 -8.45
N GLY A 58 -1.72 4.65 -8.57
CA GLY A 58 -1.11 3.66 -7.67
C GLY A 58 0.43 3.69 -7.73
N LYS A 59 1.05 2.68 -8.34
CA LYS A 59 2.51 2.63 -8.49
C LYS A 59 2.96 3.57 -9.63
N ILE A 60 3.84 4.52 -9.34
CA ILE A 60 4.40 5.50 -10.29
C ILE A 60 5.93 5.42 -10.25
N TYR A 61 6.54 5.43 -11.44
CA TYR A 61 8.00 5.45 -11.59
C TYR A 61 8.48 6.86 -11.88
N HIS A 62 9.47 7.32 -11.12
CA HIS A 62 10.17 8.59 -11.31
C HIS A 62 11.62 8.32 -11.71
N PRO A 63 11.88 7.94 -12.97
CA PRO A 63 13.19 7.47 -13.40
C PRO A 63 14.29 8.53 -13.33
N ARG A 64 13.94 9.81 -13.48
CA ARG A 64 14.88 10.93 -13.33
C ARG A 64 15.37 11.07 -11.89
N ASP A 65 14.47 10.85 -10.94
CA ASP A 65 14.70 11.05 -9.50
C ASP A 65 15.06 9.72 -8.80
N GLY A 66 15.08 8.61 -9.54
CA GLY A 66 15.60 7.32 -9.09
C GLY A 66 14.69 6.52 -8.17
N TYR A 67 13.39 6.81 -8.12
CA TYR A 67 12.47 6.18 -7.16
C TYR A 67 11.12 5.77 -7.73
N ILE A 68 10.47 4.85 -7.02
CA ILE A 68 9.09 4.45 -7.23
C ILE A 68 8.27 5.05 -6.08
N SER A 69 7.13 5.65 -6.39
CA SER A 69 6.13 6.01 -5.38
C SER A 69 4.90 5.13 -5.52
N TYR A 70 4.32 4.76 -4.39
CA TYR A 70 2.97 4.20 -4.36
C TYR A 70 2.11 5.01 -3.42
N GLU A 71 0.98 5.48 -3.93
CA GLU A 71 -0.01 6.20 -3.15
C GLU A 71 -1.39 5.58 -3.36
N ARG A 72 -2.09 5.32 -2.26
CA ARG A 72 -3.45 4.79 -2.36
C ARG A 72 -4.28 5.16 -1.16
N PHE A 73 -5.51 5.57 -1.46
CA PHE A 73 -6.60 5.57 -0.50
C PHE A 73 -7.05 4.15 -0.20
N TRP A 74 -7.16 3.85 1.09
CA TRP A 74 -7.45 2.54 1.62
C TRP A 74 -8.65 2.65 2.57
N CYS A 75 -9.76 2.05 2.11
CA CYS A 75 -10.95 1.80 2.90
C CYS A 75 -10.82 0.41 3.49
N ILE A 76 -10.39 0.36 4.75
CA ILE A 76 -10.09 -0.88 5.46
C ILE A 76 -11.39 -1.59 5.81
N ASP A 77 -11.45 -2.87 5.49
CA ASP A 77 -12.40 -3.78 6.13
C ASP A 77 -11.75 -4.30 7.41
N GLU A 78 -12.20 -3.81 8.57
CA GLU A 78 -11.62 -4.15 9.88
C GLU A 78 -11.70 -5.64 10.21
N GLU A 79 -12.61 -6.40 9.57
CA GLU A 79 -12.64 -7.86 9.70
C GLU A 79 -11.52 -8.54 8.91
N LYS A 80 -10.99 -7.86 7.89
CA LYS A 80 -9.95 -8.40 7.00
C LYS A 80 -8.57 -7.86 7.31
N GLY A 81 -8.41 -6.69 7.92
CA GLY A 81 -7.10 -6.24 8.40
C GLY A 81 -7.13 -4.89 9.11
N SER A 82 -5.95 -4.41 9.51
CA SER A 82 -5.83 -3.14 10.23
C SER A 82 -4.57 -2.35 9.83
N VAL A 83 -4.53 -1.08 10.23
CA VAL A 83 -3.35 -0.22 10.08
C VAL A 83 -2.12 -0.82 10.78
N GLU A 84 -2.31 -1.40 11.96
CA GLU A 84 -1.25 -2.04 12.74
C GLU A 84 -0.68 -3.24 11.99
N GLU A 85 -1.53 -4.08 11.40
CA GLU A 85 -1.07 -5.22 10.60
C GLU A 85 -0.23 -4.77 9.38
N TYR A 86 -0.61 -3.66 8.74
CA TYR A 86 0.18 -3.09 7.64
C TYR A 86 1.55 -2.59 8.12
N ILE A 87 1.58 -1.87 9.25
CA ILE A 87 2.83 -1.36 9.83
C ILE A 87 3.74 -2.53 10.23
N GLU A 88 3.18 -3.58 10.83
CA GLU A 88 3.92 -4.80 11.16
C GLU A 88 4.47 -5.50 9.91
N LEU A 89 3.68 -5.57 8.83
CA LEU A 89 4.13 -6.11 7.56
C LEU A 89 5.32 -5.32 7.00
N MET A 90 5.22 -3.98 6.97
CA MET A 90 6.32 -3.12 6.52
C MET A 90 7.55 -3.30 7.41
N ALA A 91 7.39 -3.36 8.73
CA ALA A 91 8.47 -3.60 9.68
C ALA A 91 9.18 -4.94 9.45
N GLN A 92 8.42 -5.99 9.13
CA GLN A 92 8.99 -7.28 8.74
C GLN A 92 9.78 -7.18 7.43
N VAL A 93 9.26 -6.49 6.40
CA VAL A 93 9.99 -6.25 5.14
C VAL A 93 11.29 -5.48 5.40
N CYS A 94 11.23 -4.45 6.25
CA CYS A 94 12.40 -3.66 6.62
C CYS A 94 13.48 -4.52 7.28
N LYS A 95 13.08 -5.35 8.25
CA LYS A 95 13.98 -6.29 8.92
C LYS A 95 14.61 -7.30 7.96
N LEU A 96 13.83 -7.81 7.00
CA LEU A 96 14.33 -8.75 5.98
C LEU A 96 15.33 -8.09 5.02
N LYS A 97 15.28 -6.76 4.85
CA LYS A 97 16.25 -5.98 4.08
C LYS A 97 17.43 -5.47 4.95
N ASP A 98 17.68 -6.10 6.11
CA ASP A 98 18.72 -5.73 7.08
C ASP A 98 18.60 -4.27 7.58
N GLY A 99 17.36 -3.82 7.77
CA GLY A 99 17.04 -2.48 8.25
C GLY A 99 16.23 -2.45 9.54
N VAL A 100 16.03 -1.23 10.03
CA VAL A 100 15.12 -0.89 11.13
C VAL A 100 14.38 0.40 10.80
N PHE A 101 13.11 0.50 11.21
CA PHE A 101 12.37 1.75 11.08
C PHE A 101 12.88 2.82 12.04
N LYS A 102 13.14 4.02 11.51
CA LYS A 102 13.38 5.26 12.24
C LYS A 102 12.38 6.29 11.72
N GLY A 103 11.31 6.52 12.47
CA GLY A 103 10.15 7.27 11.98
C GLY A 103 9.53 6.56 10.78
N GLU A 104 9.40 7.28 9.67
CA GLU A 104 8.79 6.83 8.42
C GLU A 104 9.72 6.01 7.52
N TRP A 105 11.01 5.97 7.86
CA TRP A 105 12.06 5.42 7.03
C TRP A 105 12.53 4.07 7.53
N CYS A 106 12.60 3.08 6.63
CA CYS A 106 13.40 1.89 6.84
C CYS A 106 14.87 2.23 6.56
N VAL A 107 15.71 2.14 7.58
CA VAL A 107 17.12 2.53 7.52
C VAL A 107 18.01 1.29 7.66
N SER A 108 18.98 1.14 6.77
CA SER A 108 19.92 0.00 6.84
C SER A 108 20.77 0.05 8.10
N LEU A 109 20.92 -1.08 8.79
CA LEU A 109 21.62 -1.16 10.08
C LEU A 109 23.11 -0.83 9.96
N ASN A 110 23.75 -1.23 8.85
CA ASN A 110 25.21 -1.13 8.69
C ASN A 110 25.65 0.18 8.04
N HIS A 111 24.84 0.74 7.15
CA HIS A 111 25.24 1.84 6.28
C HIS A 111 24.42 3.11 6.48
N HIS A 112 23.37 3.07 7.31
CA HIS A 112 22.48 4.20 7.54
C HIS A 112 21.90 4.76 6.23
N LEU A 113 21.56 3.87 5.30
CA LEU A 113 20.98 4.22 4.00
C LEU A 113 19.46 4.11 4.07
N PRO A 114 18.72 4.98 3.36
CA PRO A 114 17.27 4.87 3.24
C PRO A 114 16.95 3.69 2.32
N LEU A 115 16.47 2.59 2.89
CA LEU A 115 16.07 1.41 2.11
C LEU A 115 14.72 1.66 1.42
N PHE A 116 13.79 2.27 2.14
CA PHE A 116 12.49 2.76 1.65
C PHE A 116 11.80 3.61 2.72
N SER A 117 10.74 4.34 2.36
CA SER A 117 9.81 4.96 3.31
C SER A 117 8.43 4.31 3.20
N ALA A 118 7.75 4.15 4.32
CA ALA A 118 6.35 3.74 4.37
C ALA A 118 5.61 4.56 5.43
N THR A 119 4.49 5.15 5.04
CA THR A 119 3.71 6.07 5.88
C THR A 119 2.23 5.81 5.73
N ILE A 120 1.51 6.12 6.80
CA ILE A 120 0.05 6.10 6.84
C ILE A 120 -0.44 7.44 7.35
N GLU A 121 -1.36 8.05 6.60
CA GLU A 121 -2.06 9.26 6.98
C GLU A 121 -3.57 8.98 7.07
N GLN A 122 -4.25 9.52 8.09
CA GLN A 122 -5.71 9.51 8.12
C GLN A 122 -6.24 10.70 7.33
N ASN A 123 -7.07 10.43 6.32
CA ASN A 123 -7.79 11.48 5.60
C ASN A 123 -9.18 11.68 6.22
N GLY A 124 -9.60 12.94 6.34
CA GLY A 124 -10.96 13.30 6.77
C GLY A 124 -12.06 12.93 5.77
N THR A 125 -11.72 12.31 4.62
CA THR A 125 -12.69 11.72 3.70
C THR A 125 -13.20 10.38 4.22
N THR A 126 -14.50 10.12 4.07
CA THR A 126 -15.11 8.87 4.50
C THR A 126 -15.29 7.88 3.36
N CYS A 127 -15.06 6.61 3.64
CA CYS A 127 -15.39 5.47 2.79
C CYS A 127 -16.90 5.34 2.60
N THR A 128 -17.30 4.59 1.56
CA THR A 128 -18.71 4.22 1.32
C THR A 128 -19.19 3.29 2.45
N GLY A 129 -19.66 3.87 3.55
CA GLY A 129 -19.94 3.17 4.80
C GLY A 129 -19.79 4.05 6.05
N GLY A 130 -19.06 5.17 5.95
CA GLY A 130 -18.87 6.14 7.04
C GLY A 130 -17.50 6.10 7.72
N ASP A 131 -16.71 5.05 7.48
CA ASP A 131 -15.37 4.90 8.06
C ASP A 131 -14.37 5.90 7.45
N LEU A 132 -13.34 6.29 8.19
CA LEU A 132 -12.31 7.20 7.70
C LEU A 132 -11.43 6.50 6.65
N THR A 133 -11.09 7.24 5.60
CA THR A 133 -10.17 6.74 4.57
C THR A 133 -8.74 6.92 5.06
N THR A 134 -7.96 5.85 4.95
CA THR A 134 -6.52 5.89 5.21
C THR A 134 -5.77 6.15 3.90
N ILE A 135 -4.67 6.92 3.91
CA ILE A 135 -3.76 7.04 2.77
C ILE A 135 -2.48 6.32 3.11
N ILE A 136 -2.03 5.45 2.21
CA ILE A 136 -0.72 4.84 2.27
C ILE A 136 0.19 5.61 1.31
N HIS A 137 1.35 6.05 1.78
CA HIS A 137 2.42 6.52 0.91
C HIS A 137 3.70 5.73 1.13
N ASN A 138 4.24 5.24 0.02
CA ASN A 138 5.47 4.48 -0.04
C ASN A 138 6.43 5.09 -1.04
N ARG A 139 7.72 5.05 -0.74
CA ARG A 139 8.79 5.44 -1.66
C ARG A 139 9.95 4.47 -1.54
N GLU A 140 10.50 4.05 -2.67
CA GLU A 140 11.61 3.11 -2.70
C GLU A 140 12.52 3.37 -3.91
N PRO A 141 13.82 3.04 -3.83
CA PRO A 141 14.73 3.21 -4.96
C PRO A 141 14.35 2.30 -6.14
N ILE A 142 14.48 2.79 -7.37
CA ILE A 142 14.31 1.96 -8.57
C ILE A 142 15.43 0.92 -8.69
N SER A 143 16.66 1.30 -8.34
CA SER A 143 17.86 0.50 -8.60
C SER A 143 18.53 0.01 -7.32
N SER A 144 18.88 0.91 -6.41
CA SER A 144 19.55 0.57 -5.15
C SER A 144 19.45 1.69 -4.13
N ALA A 145 19.56 1.35 -2.85
CA ALA A 145 19.64 2.33 -1.76
C ALA A 145 20.91 3.21 -1.79
N THR A 146 21.88 2.87 -2.64
CA THR A 146 23.12 3.64 -2.84
C THR A 146 23.09 4.57 -4.05
N ALA A 147 22.01 4.55 -4.86
CA ALA A 147 21.91 5.40 -6.04
C ALA A 147 21.86 6.88 -5.64
N SER A 148 22.65 7.72 -6.32
CA SER A 148 22.77 9.14 -6.01
C SER A 148 21.45 9.88 -6.11
N GLU A 149 20.66 9.57 -7.13
CA GLU A 149 19.37 10.18 -7.42
C GLU A 149 18.38 9.86 -6.29
N TRP A 150 18.38 8.61 -5.83
CA TRP A 150 17.56 8.18 -4.71
C TRP A 150 17.96 8.87 -3.40
N LEU A 151 19.25 8.95 -3.08
CA LEU A 151 19.71 9.58 -1.85
C LEU A 151 19.32 11.05 -1.77
N ILE A 152 19.54 11.79 -2.87
CA ILE A 152 19.12 13.20 -2.98
C ILE A 152 17.61 13.33 -2.78
N THR A 153 16.85 12.44 -3.42
CA THR A 153 15.39 12.44 -3.33
C THR A 153 14.89 12.09 -1.93
N ALA A 154 15.47 11.07 -1.29
CA ALA A 154 15.12 10.66 0.07
C ALA A 154 15.35 11.81 1.06
N GLU A 155 16.46 12.53 0.94
CA GLU A 155 16.75 13.73 1.74
C GLU A 155 15.74 14.85 1.50
N ALA A 156 15.36 15.08 0.24
CA ALA A 156 14.30 16.05 -0.09
C ALA A 156 12.93 15.68 0.52
N PHE A 157 12.70 14.39 0.77
CA PHE A 157 11.52 13.86 1.48
C PHE A 157 11.73 13.70 2.99
N GLY A 158 12.79 14.27 3.57
CA GLY A 158 12.99 14.31 5.01
C GLY A 158 13.75 13.12 5.60
N PHE A 159 14.42 12.30 4.78
CA PHE A 159 15.40 11.35 5.32
C PHE A 159 16.61 12.11 5.87
N GLU A 160 16.86 11.98 7.17
CA GLU A 160 18.05 12.54 7.81
C GLU A 160 19.18 11.50 7.81
N ARG A 161 20.28 11.84 7.13
CA ARG A 161 21.53 11.09 7.28
C ARG A 161 22.05 11.31 8.69
N GLU A 162 22.23 10.24 9.46
CA GLU A 162 22.90 10.36 10.76
C GLU A 162 24.30 10.95 10.54
N ALA A 163 24.56 12.09 11.18
CA ALA A 163 25.87 12.72 11.15
C ALA A 163 26.88 11.76 11.80
N LYS A 164 27.98 11.46 11.08
CA LYS A 164 29.12 10.75 11.64
C LYS A 164 29.79 11.54 12.76
#